data_AF-A0A819NDA3-F1
#
_entry.id   AF-A0A819NDA3-F1
#
_cell.length_a   1.000
_cell.length_b   1.000
_cell.length_c   1.000
_cell.angle_alpha   90.00
_cell.angle_beta   90.00
_cell.angle_gamma   90.00
#
_symmetry.space_group_name_H-M   'P 1'
#
loop_
_entity.id
_entity.type
_entity.pdbx_description
1 polymer ?
#
loop_
_entity_poly.entity_id
_entity_poly.type
_entity_poly.pdbx_seq_one_letter_code
_entity_poly.pdbx_strand_id
1 'polypeptide(L)'
;MIHLGKTISTNTDPEQCAFILLQMDLNPQQEMELCQMIMDICVQRRTYEAFFGLLSQALCVLKKEYVQYFEKVIQVQYKTGHGLENVKLRSAAKLFTHLLVTNTMSWAALDHIPIAKEDKTSASGKFFKMLLSEVIQHLSEQHEIIL
;
A
#
# COMPACT_ATOMS: atom_id res chain seq x y z
N MET A 1 -18.72 5.70 -3.61
CA MET A 1 -17.54 5.09 -4.25
C MET A 1 -17.01 5.90 -5.44
N ILE A 2 -17.77 6.15 -6.51
CA ILE A 2 -17.25 6.89 -7.71
C ILE A 2 -16.66 8.27 -7.36
N HIS A 3 -17.32 9.03 -6.48
CA HIS A 3 -16.84 10.35 -6.06
C HIS A 3 -15.49 10.29 -5.30
N LEU A 4 -15.30 9.29 -4.42
CA LEU A 4 -14.05 9.07 -3.69
C LEU A 4 -12.90 8.74 -4.64
N GLY A 5 -13.14 7.84 -5.60
CA GLY A 5 -12.13 7.45 -6.58
C GLY A 5 -11.71 8.62 -7.47
N LYS A 6 -12.65 9.51 -7.80
CA LYS A 6 -12.34 10.76 -8.52
C LYS A 6 -11.48 11.68 -7.66
N THR A 7 -11.84 11.92 -6.40
CA THR A 7 -11.06 12.76 -5.47
C THR A 7 -9.61 12.26 -5.36
N ILE A 8 -9.39 10.95 -5.20
CA ILE A 8 -8.05 10.37 -5.15
C ILE A 8 -7.33 10.53 -6.48
N SER A 9 -8.01 10.30 -7.60
CA SER A 9 -7.38 10.24 -8.91
C SER A 9 -6.98 11.59 -9.49
N THR A 10 -7.62 12.68 -9.05
CA THR A 10 -7.38 14.04 -9.56
C THR A 10 -6.56 14.92 -8.63
N ASN A 11 -6.39 14.54 -7.37
CA ASN A 11 -5.56 15.31 -6.43
C ASN A 11 -4.08 15.05 -6.67
N THR A 12 -3.27 16.09 -6.49
CA THR A 12 -1.81 16.02 -6.53
C THR A 12 -1.17 16.25 -5.16
N ASP A 13 -1.95 16.76 -4.19
CA ASP A 13 -1.54 16.98 -2.81
C ASP A 13 -2.08 15.85 -1.91
N PRO A 14 -1.21 14.95 -1.40
CA PRO A 14 -1.64 13.83 -0.56
C PRO A 14 -2.23 14.24 0.80
N GLU A 15 -1.70 15.30 1.42
CA GLU A 15 -2.15 15.74 2.75
C GLU A 15 -3.51 16.40 2.66
N GLN A 16 -3.70 17.29 1.68
CA GLN A 16 -5.00 17.89 1.42
C GLN A 16 -6.04 16.83 1.05
N CYS A 17 -5.65 15.85 0.23
CA CYS A 17 -6.54 14.75 -0.15
C CYS A 17 -6.96 13.92 1.09
N ALA A 18 -6.00 13.58 1.97
CA ALA A 18 -6.30 12.87 3.22
C ALA A 18 -7.30 13.65 4.10
N PHE A 19 -7.07 14.96 4.26
CA PHE A 19 -7.98 15.81 5.03
C PHE A 19 -9.40 15.79 4.45
N ILE A 20 -9.56 15.97 3.13
CA ILE A 20 -10.86 15.94 2.45
C ILE A 20 -11.56 14.60 2.68
N LEU A 21 -10.85 13.47 2.55
CA LEU A 21 -11.40 12.14 2.73
C LEU A 21 -11.90 11.91 4.16
N LEU A 22 -11.18 12.43 5.17
CA LEU A 22 -11.56 12.30 6.57
C LEU A 22 -12.77 13.15 6.97
N GLN A 23 -13.10 14.21 6.22
CA GLN A 23 -14.31 15.00 6.45
C GLN A 23 -15.60 14.30 6.01
N MET A 24 -15.51 13.13 5.35
CA MET A 24 -16.66 12.46 4.73
C MET A 24 -17.45 11.54 5.68
N ASP A 25 -17.11 11.54 6.98
CA ASP A 25 -17.77 10.78 8.06
C ASP A 25 -18.08 9.32 7.69
N LEU A 26 -17.05 8.62 7.20
CA LEU A 26 -17.14 7.23 6.76
C LEU A 26 -17.21 6.29 7.96
N ASN A 27 -18.07 5.27 7.87
CA ASN A 27 -18.09 4.20 8.87
C ASN A 27 -16.89 3.24 8.68
N PRO A 28 -16.53 2.40 9.68
CA PRO A 28 -15.35 1.54 9.60
C PRO A 28 -15.28 0.60 8.38
N GLN A 29 -16.43 0.13 7.89
CA GLN A 29 -16.49 -0.71 6.69
C GLN A 29 -16.14 0.11 5.43
N GLN A 30 -16.64 1.34 5.33
CA GLN A 30 -16.33 2.25 4.24
C GLN A 30 -14.88 2.74 4.27
N GLU A 31 -14.27 2.89 5.46
CA GLU A 31 -12.85 3.23 5.61
C GLU A 31 -11.94 2.11 5.11
N MET A 32 -12.29 0.85 5.40
CA MET A 32 -11.60 -0.31 4.83
C MET A 32 -11.73 -0.34 3.30
N GLU A 33 -12.94 -0.11 2.77
CA GLU A 33 -13.18 -0.02 1.33
C GLU A 33 -12.41 1.15 0.67
N LEU A 34 -12.25 2.27 1.38
CA LEU A 34 -11.42 3.39 0.94
C LEU A 34 -9.95 2.98 0.80
N CYS A 35 -9.39 2.26 1.78
CA CYS A 35 -8.01 1.76 1.70
C CYS A 35 -7.82 0.80 0.53
N GLN A 36 -8.79 -0.09 0.30
CA GLN A 36 -8.78 -0.98 -0.86
C GLN A 36 -8.89 -0.19 -2.17
N MET A 37 -9.73 0.85 -2.22
CA MET A 37 -9.86 1.73 -3.39
C MET A 37 -8.54 2.45 -3.72
N ILE A 38 -7.83 2.96 -2.71
CA ILE A 38 -6.51 3.59 -2.89
C ILE A 38 -5.54 2.60 -3.55
N MET A 39 -5.52 1.36 -3.06
CA MET A 39 -4.71 0.29 -3.62
C MET A 39 -5.10 -0.04 -5.06
N ASP A 40 -6.40 -0.21 -5.33
CA ASP A 40 -6.92 -0.55 -6.65
C ASP A 40 -6.59 0.55 -7.68
N ILE A 41 -6.70 1.82 -7.30
CA ILE A 41 -6.31 2.95 -8.15
C ILE A 41 -4.79 2.92 -8.37
N CYS A 42 -3.99 2.72 -7.32
CA CYS A 42 -2.53 2.65 -7.41
C CYS A 42 -2.05 1.58 -8.40
N VAL A 43 -2.62 0.37 -8.35
CA VAL A 43 -2.24 -0.74 -9.25
C VAL A 43 -2.79 -0.58 -10.67
N GLN A 44 -3.82 0.23 -10.88
CA GLN A 44 -4.35 0.52 -12.21
C GLN A 44 -3.54 1.59 -12.96
N ARG A 45 -2.75 2.41 -12.25
CA ARG A 45 -1.87 3.40 -12.87
C ARG A 45 -0.77 2.71 -13.69
N ARG A 46 -0.40 3.33 -14.81
CA ARG A 46 0.68 2.83 -15.69
C ARG A 46 2.04 2.82 -14.99
N THR A 47 2.26 3.77 -14.09
CA THR A 47 3.48 3.95 -13.31
C THR A 47 3.12 4.24 -11.87
N TYR A 48 3.93 3.73 -10.92
CA TYR A 48 3.77 4.07 -9.52
C TYR A 48 4.02 5.57 -9.30
N GLU A 49 3.14 6.20 -8.52
CA GLU A 49 3.24 7.61 -8.13
C GLU A 49 3.42 7.67 -6.60
N ALA A 50 4.41 8.43 -6.13
CA ALA A 50 4.70 8.57 -4.69
C ALA A 50 3.50 9.10 -3.88
N PHE A 51 2.58 9.80 -4.57
CA PHE A 51 1.30 10.27 -4.05
C PHE A 51 0.57 9.18 -3.23
N PHE A 52 0.50 7.93 -3.71
CA PHE A 52 -0.27 6.89 -3.01
C PHE A 52 0.37 6.45 -1.69
N GLY A 53 1.70 6.40 -1.63
CA GLY A 53 2.43 6.13 -0.38
C GLY A 53 2.22 7.26 0.64
N LEU A 54 2.37 8.51 0.18
CA LEU A 54 2.18 9.71 1.01
C LEU A 54 0.73 9.86 1.51
N LEU A 55 -0.26 9.61 0.65
CA LEU A 55 -1.68 9.66 1.02
C LEU A 55 -2.01 8.61 2.08
N SER A 56 -1.53 7.38 1.87
CA SER A 56 -1.73 6.28 2.83
C SER A 56 -1.06 6.59 4.17
N GLN A 57 0.14 7.19 4.13
CA GLN A 57 0.83 7.67 5.33
C GLN A 57 0.04 8.77 6.05
N ALA A 58 -0.41 9.79 5.32
CA ALA A 58 -1.17 10.89 5.90
C ALA A 58 -2.45 10.39 6.59
N LEU A 59 -3.19 9.47 5.97
CA LEU A 59 -4.36 8.83 6.58
C LEU A 59 -4.01 8.12 7.89
N CYS A 60 -2.93 7.32 7.90
CA CYS A 60 -2.47 6.60 9.11
C CYS A 60 -1.98 7.54 10.22
N VAL A 61 -1.40 8.69 9.87
CA VAL A 61 -0.94 9.69 10.83
C VAL A 61 -2.14 10.42 11.44
N LEU A 62 -3.10 10.83 10.62
CA LEU A 62 -4.29 11.57 11.05
C LEU A 62 -5.28 10.70 11.82
N LYS A 63 -5.43 9.42 11.46
CA LYS A 63 -6.32 8.46 12.12
C LYS A 63 -5.69 7.06 12.18
N LYS A 64 -5.32 6.61 13.39
CA LYS A 64 -4.49 5.41 13.60
C LYS A 64 -5.15 4.10 13.17
N GLU A 65 -6.48 4.06 13.12
CA GLU A 65 -7.27 2.93 12.64
C GLU A 65 -6.92 2.57 11.18
N TYR A 66 -6.48 3.54 10.37
CA TYR A 66 -6.04 3.28 8.99
C TYR A 66 -4.83 2.36 8.91
N VAL A 67 -3.97 2.30 9.93
CA VAL A 67 -2.86 1.34 9.97
C VAL A 67 -3.42 -0.09 9.92
N GLN A 68 -4.44 -0.39 10.73
CA GLN A 68 -5.08 -1.71 10.76
C GLN A 68 -5.80 -2.04 9.45
N TYR A 69 -6.38 -1.03 8.78
CA TYR A 69 -6.98 -1.23 7.46
C TYR A 69 -5.91 -1.57 6.42
N PHE A 70 -4.79 -0.86 6.37
CA PHE A 70 -3.69 -1.18 5.44
C PHE A 70 -3.01 -2.52 5.75
N GLU A 71 -2.92 -2.92 7.03
CA GLU A 71 -2.49 -4.28 7.43
C GLU A 71 -3.43 -5.36 6.88
N LYS A 72 -4.73 -5.11 6.81
CA LYS A 72 -5.67 -6.02 6.14
C LYS A 72 -5.51 -5.99 4.62
N VAL A 73 -5.28 -4.82 4.03
CA VAL A 73 -5.09 -4.69 2.57
C VAL A 73 -3.83 -5.42 2.12
N ILE A 74 -2.70 -5.37 2.86
CA ILE A 74 -1.49 -6.13 2.48
C ILE A 74 -1.72 -7.64 2.50
N GLN A 75 -2.50 -8.14 3.45
CA GLN A 75 -2.89 -9.55 3.50
C GLN A 75 -3.77 -9.94 2.31
N VAL A 76 -4.68 -9.07 1.88
CA VAL A 76 -5.47 -9.26 0.66
C VAL A 76 -4.55 -9.32 -0.55
N GLN A 77 -3.63 -8.36 -0.71
CA GLN A 77 -2.69 -8.31 -1.83
C GLN A 77 -1.75 -9.52 -1.87
N TYR A 78 -1.34 -10.05 -0.71
CA TYR A 78 -0.58 -11.30 -0.64
C TYR A 78 -1.37 -12.50 -1.20
N LYS A 79 -2.67 -12.59 -0.90
CA LYS A 79 -3.53 -13.68 -1.37
C LYS A 79 -3.89 -13.54 -2.85
N THR A 80 -4.20 -12.32 -3.31
CA THR A 80 -4.77 -12.08 -4.65
C THR A 80 -3.76 -11.59 -5.69
N GLY A 81 -2.59 -11.11 -5.26
CA GLY A 81 -1.59 -10.47 -6.14
C GLY A 81 -1.00 -11.39 -7.21
N HIS A 82 -1.21 -12.69 -7.11
CA HIS A 82 -0.80 -13.67 -8.12
C HIS A 82 -1.40 -13.44 -9.50
N GLY A 83 -2.63 -12.91 -9.56
CA GLY A 83 -3.30 -12.56 -10.81
C GLY A 83 -2.79 -11.27 -11.44
N LEU A 84 -1.91 -10.53 -10.76
CA LEU A 84 -1.41 -9.25 -11.24
C LEU A 84 -0.17 -9.42 -12.11
N GLU A 85 -0.15 -8.64 -13.19
CA GLU A 85 1.04 -8.39 -14.01
C GLU A 85 2.16 -7.77 -13.15
N ASN A 86 3.42 -8.01 -13.54
CA ASN A 86 4.59 -7.59 -12.75
C ASN A 86 4.62 -6.09 -12.46
N VAL A 87 4.16 -5.25 -13.40
CA VAL A 87 4.13 -3.79 -13.21
C VAL A 87 3.15 -3.40 -12.10
N LYS A 88 1.95 -3.97 -12.11
CA LYS A 88 0.91 -3.72 -11.11
C LYS A 88 1.32 -4.23 -9.72
N LEU A 89 1.91 -5.43 -9.71
CA LEU A 89 2.46 -6.03 -8.50
C LEU A 89 3.55 -5.17 -7.87
N ARG A 90 4.39 -4.57 -8.72
CA ARG A 90 5.43 -3.63 -8.31
C ARG A 90 4.84 -2.35 -7.71
N SER A 91 3.80 -1.79 -8.34
CA SER A 91 3.12 -0.61 -7.78
C SER A 91 2.53 -0.88 -6.40
N ALA A 92 1.87 -2.02 -6.20
CA ALA A 92 1.37 -2.43 -4.89
C ALA A 92 2.52 -2.58 -3.86
N ALA A 93 3.59 -3.27 -4.25
CA ALA A 93 4.77 -3.45 -3.42
C ALA A 93 5.42 -2.12 -3.00
N LYS A 94 5.51 -1.14 -3.91
CA LYS A 94 6.07 0.19 -3.62
C LYS A 94 5.25 0.96 -2.59
N LEU A 95 3.92 0.88 -2.64
CA LEU A 95 3.05 1.51 -1.64
C LEU A 95 3.34 0.96 -0.24
N PHE A 96 3.38 -0.36 -0.08
CA PHE A 96 3.66 -0.97 1.22
C PHE A 96 5.11 -0.80 1.67
N THR A 97 6.05 -0.78 0.73
CA THR A 97 7.45 -0.43 1.01
C THR A 97 7.51 0.94 1.66
N HIS A 98 6.82 1.94 1.08
CA HIS A 98 6.74 3.29 1.65
C HIS A 98 6.21 3.27 3.10
N LEU A 99 5.12 2.57 3.37
CA LEU A 99 4.54 2.50 4.72
C LEU A 99 5.46 1.83 5.75
N LEU A 100 6.21 0.80 5.34
CA LEU A 100 7.15 0.08 6.21
C LEU A 100 8.41 0.90 6.50
N VAL A 101 9.05 1.45 5.47
CA VAL A 101 10.32 2.20 5.63
C VAL A 101 10.13 3.53 6.35
N THR A 102 8.94 4.13 6.26
CA THR A 102 8.58 5.35 7.00
C THR A 102 8.12 5.07 8.44
N ASN A 103 8.12 3.81 8.89
CA ASN A 103 7.56 3.37 10.18
C ASN A 103 6.10 3.77 10.40
N THR A 104 5.34 3.97 9.31
CA THR A 104 3.89 4.20 9.39
C THR A 104 3.16 2.91 9.75
N MET A 105 3.62 1.79 9.19
CA MET A 105 3.14 0.44 9.47
C MET A 105 4.28 -0.38 10.09
N SER A 106 3.96 -1.18 11.11
CA SER A 106 4.96 -2.03 11.77
C SER A 106 5.40 -3.16 10.83
N TRP A 107 6.69 -3.53 10.90
CA TRP A 107 7.21 -4.71 10.23
C TRP A 107 6.54 -6.01 10.72
N ALA A 108 5.99 -6.01 11.93
CA ALA A 108 5.20 -7.13 12.46
C ALA A 108 3.94 -7.43 11.62
N ALA A 109 3.48 -6.49 10.79
CA ALA A 109 2.40 -6.74 9.83
C ALA A 109 2.72 -7.88 8.85
N LEU A 110 4.01 -8.16 8.62
CA LEU A 110 4.47 -9.25 7.77
C LEU A 110 4.44 -10.62 8.46
N ASP A 111 4.39 -10.69 9.80
CA ASP A 111 4.35 -11.96 10.55
C ASP A 111 3.06 -12.75 10.27
N HIS A 112 2.00 -12.03 9.89
CA HIS A 112 0.71 -12.61 9.52
C HIS A 112 0.66 -13.16 8.09
N ILE A 113 1.76 -13.06 7.34
CA ILE A 113 1.89 -13.61 5.99
C ILE A 113 2.43 -15.04 6.10
N PRO A 114 1.60 -16.09 5.87
CA PRO A 114 2.05 -17.46 6.03
C PRO A 114 3.09 -17.80 4.95
N ILE A 115 4.34 -17.97 5.37
CA ILE A 115 5.40 -18.52 4.53
C ILE A 115 5.35 -20.05 4.68
N ALA A 116 4.39 -20.71 4.01
CA ALA A 116 4.32 -22.17 4.06
C ALA A 116 5.54 -22.79 3.34
N LYS A 117 6.11 -23.85 3.92
CA LYS A 117 7.29 -24.58 3.39
C LYS A 117 7.09 -25.15 1.98
N GLU A 118 5.84 -25.35 1.56
CA GLU A 118 5.45 -25.89 0.24
C GLU A 118 5.08 -24.80 -0.78
N ASP A 119 4.94 -23.53 -0.36
CA ASP A 119 4.53 -22.40 -1.21
C ASP A 119 5.70 -21.76 -1.99
N LYS A 120 6.75 -22.53 -2.26
CA LYS A 120 7.83 -22.06 -3.16
C LYS A 120 7.38 -21.95 -4.62
N THR A 121 6.19 -22.49 -4.95
CA THR A 121 5.58 -22.51 -6.29
C THR A 121 4.22 -21.81 -6.38
N SER A 122 3.66 -21.23 -5.32
CA SER A 122 2.39 -20.51 -5.44
C SER A 122 2.59 -19.02 -5.75
N ALA A 123 1.90 -18.57 -6.78
CA ALA A 123 1.09 -17.35 -6.77
C ALA A 123 1.42 -16.26 -5.71
N SER A 124 1.25 -16.56 -4.41
CA SER A 124 1.41 -15.62 -3.30
C SER A 124 2.87 -15.26 -2.98
N GLY A 125 3.81 -16.18 -3.18
CA GLY A 125 5.24 -15.91 -3.00
C GLY A 125 5.77 -14.85 -3.97
N LYS A 126 5.09 -14.64 -5.10
CA LYS A 126 5.46 -13.61 -6.09
C LYS A 126 5.31 -12.19 -5.53
N PHE A 127 4.20 -11.90 -4.84
CA PHE A 127 3.99 -10.58 -4.23
C PHE A 127 5.02 -10.31 -3.14
N PHE A 128 5.23 -11.29 -2.25
CA PHE A 128 6.18 -11.13 -1.15
C PHE A 128 7.61 -10.94 -1.65
N LYS A 129 8.03 -11.69 -2.68
CA LYS A 129 9.32 -11.46 -3.35
C LYS A 129 9.42 -10.05 -3.93
N MET A 130 8.37 -9.57 -4.60
CA MET A 130 8.34 -8.21 -5.14
C MET A 130 8.45 -7.15 -4.03
N LEU A 131 7.71 -7.32 -2.93
CA LEU A 131 7.75 -6.45 -1.76
C LEU A 131 9.16 -6.37 -1.17
N LEU A 132 9.79 -7.52 -0.90
CA LEU A 132 11.15 -7.55 -0.37
C LEU A 132 12.15 -6.90 -1.33
N SER A 133 12.03 -7.14 -2.64
CA SER A 133 12.90 -6.51 -3.64
C SER A 133 12.76 -4.99 -3.63
N GLU A 134 11.54 -4.45 -3.54
CA GLU A 134 11.31 -2.99 -3.46
C GLU A 134 11.83 -2.39 -2.16
N VAL A 135 11.67 -3.08 -1.03
CA VAL A 135 12.26 -2.69 0.25
C VAL A 135 13.79 -2.60 0.16
N ILE A 136 14.44 -3.64 -0.36
CA ILE A 136 15.89 -3.67 -0.51
C ILE A 136 16.37 -2.56 -1.44
N GLN A 137 15.66 -2.35 -2.55
CA GLN A 137 15.99 -1.28 -3.50
C GLN A 137 15.90 0.10 -2.80
N HIS A 138 14.79 0.37 -2.11
CA HIS A 138 14.58 1.65 -1.43
C HIS A 138 15.65 1.91 -0.35
N LEU A 139 16.00 0.90 0.44
CA LEU A 139 17.03 1.02 1.48
C LEU A 139 18.44 1.19 0.89
N SER A 140 18.73 0.54 -0.25
CA SER A 140 20.01 0.69 -0.95
C SER A 140 20.19 2.10 -1.51
N GLU A 141 19.15 2.64 -2.16
CA GLU A 141 19.16 4.00 -2.72
C GLU A 141 19.40 5.07 -1.64
N GLN A 142 18.91 4.85 -0.42
CA GLN A 142 19.17 5.75 0.72
C GLN A 142 20.62 5.66 1.25
N HIS A 143 21.25 4.49 1.15
CA HIS A 143 22.62 4.29 1.63
C HIS A 143 23.67 4.94 0.72
N GLU A 144 23.43 4.97 -0.60
CA GLU A 144 24.30 5.65 -1.56
C GLU A 144 24.30 7.18 -1.42
N ILE A 145 23.30 7.76 -0.75
CA ILE A 145 23.22 9.21 -0.50
C ILE A 145 24.10 9.64 0.70
N ILE A 146 24.56 8.70 1.52
CA ILE A 146 25.34 8.96 2.75
C ILE A 146 26.87 8.81 2.52
N LEU A 147 27.29 8.40 1.33
CA LEU A 147 28.71 8.31 0.92
C LEU A 147 29.06 9.41 -0.10
#